data_AF-A0A970KAB8-F1
#
_entry.id   AF-A0A970KAB8-F1
#
_cell.length_a   1.000
_cell.length_b   1.000
_cell.length_c   1.000
_cell.angle_alpha   90.00
_cell.angle_beta   90.00
_cell.angle_gamma   90.00
#
_symmetry.space_group_name_H-M   'P 1'
#
loop_
_entity.id
_entity.type
_entity.pdbx_description
1 polymer ?
#
loop_
_entity_poly.entity_id
_entity_poly.type
_entity_poly.pdbx_seq_one_letter_code
_entity_poly.pdbx_strand_id
1 'polypeptide(L)'
;MKLSSCNCCPHKMGAPDGFALIEVVVSLFLVYLIVGLLLNVVTAGMAGLSSSQRQTIAWAYGSSLLEEMKAHPERFVIPGGTSTFNSRDAVFGTVPPEGMTAELEVQPMSNVPGVYRVTVHIFADQGESPWEEYLLGFIRMSPELL
;
A
#
# COMPACT_ATOMS: atom_id res chain seq x y z
N MET A 1 -26.61 -88.64 -32.64
CA MET A 1 -25.90 -87.79 -31.66
C MET A 1 -24.79 -87.02 -32.39
N LYS A 2 -25.05 -85.77 -32.79
CA LYS A 2 -24.10 -84.68 -33.08
C LYS A 2 -24.89 -83.47 -33.57
N LEU A 3 -24.84 -82.38 -32.81
CA LEU A 3 -25.28 -81.02 -33.16
C LEU A 3 -24.14 -80.12 -32.66
N SER A 4 -23.42 -79.46 -33.56
CA SER A 4 -23.69 -78.12 -34.12
C SER A 4 -23.15 -77.00 -33.23
N SER A 5 -22.33 -76.19 -33.90
CA SER A 5 -21.66 -74.94 -33.52
C SER A 5 -22.51 -73.95 -32.69
N CYS A 6 -21.87 -73.21 -31.76
CA CYS A 6 -21.98 -71.75 -31.70
C CYS A 6 -21.00 -71.11 -30.67
N ASN A 7 -20.19 -70.18 -31.18
CA ASN A 7 -19.70 -68.91 -30.63
C ASN A 7 -19.68 -68.65 -29.11
N CYS A 8 -18.51 -68.25 -28.58
CA CYS A 8 -18.21 -66.85 -28.19
C CYS A 8 -16.93 -66.77 -27.35
N CYS A 9 -15.85 -66.24 -27.91
CA CYS A 9 -14.84 -65.44 -27.19
C CYS A 9 -15.18 -63.95 -27.45
N PRO A 10 -14.62 -62.95 -26.76
CA PRO A 10 -14.00 -62.86 -25.42
C PRO A 10 -14.53 -61.64 -24.62
N HIS A 11 -14.66 -61.69 -23.28
CA HIS A 11 -14.86 -60.46 -22.49
C HIS A 11 -13.49 -59.89 -22.07
N LYS A 12 -12.81 -59.19 -22.99
CA LYS A 12 -11.84 -58.16 -22.59
C LYS A 12 -12.65 -56.94 -22.13
N MET A 13 -12.77 -56.72 -20.83
CA MET A 13 -13.10 -55.40 -20.31
C MET A 13 -11.83 -54.53 -20.42
N GLY A 14 -11.62 -53.97 -21.61
CA GLY A 14 -10.70 -52.85 -21.78
C GLY A 14 -11.31 -51.63 -21.10
N ALA A 15 -10.60 -51.06 -20.14
CA ALA A 15 -10.92 -49.73 -19.64
C ALA A 15 -10.84 -48.74 -20.83
N PRO A 16 -11.75 -47.77 -20.92
CA PRO A 16 -11.83 -46.90 -22.08
C PRO A 16 -10.73 -45.83 -22.00
N ASP A 17 -9.67 -45.98 -22.79
CA ASP A 17 -8.53 -45.04 -22.90
C ASP A 17 -8.96 -43.57 -23.10
N GLY A 18 -10.15 -43.32 -23.65
CA GLY A 18 -10.73 -41.99 -23.84
C GLY A 18 -11.14 -41.27 -22.55
N PHE A 19 -11.52 -41.99 -21.48
CA PHE A 19 -11.86 -41.36 -20.20
C PHE A 19 -10.61 -40.87 -19.46
N ALA A 20 -9.50 -41.60 -19.56
CA ALA A 20 -8.23 -41.22 -18.96
C ALA A 20 -7.65 -39.93 -19.59
N LEU A 21 -7.78 -39.75 -20.91
CA LEU A 21 -7.28 -38.54 -21.57
C LEU A 21 -8.11 -37.29 -21.20
N ILE A 22 -9.44 -37.43 -21.11
CA ILE A 22 -10.32 -36.36 -20.64
C ILE A 22 -10.00 -35.99 -19.19
N GLU A 23 -9.81 -36.99 -18.32
CA GLU A 23 -9.42 -36.80 -16.93
C GLU A 23 -8.10 -36.03 -16.79
N VAL A 24 -7.10 -36.36 -17.63
CA VAL A 24 -5.81 -35.65 -17.66
C VAL A 24 -5.98 -34.20 -18.11
N VAL A 25 -6.78 -33.93 -19.15
CA VAL A 25 -7.02 -32.57 -19.65
C VAL A 25 -7.76 -31.72 -18.62
N VAL A 26 -8.79 -32.28 -17.98
CA VAL A 26 -9.55 -31.60 -16.93
C VAL A 26 -8.66 -31.34 -15.71
N SER A 27 -7.85 -32.32 -15.28
CA SER A 27 -6.91 -32.15 -14.18
C SER A 27 -5.87 -31.08 -14.49
N LEU A 28 -5.32 -31.07 -15.70
CA LEU A 28 -4.36 -30.07 -16.15
C LEU A 28 -4.98 -28.67 -16.17
N PHE A 29 -6.20 -28.54 -16.68
CA PHE A 29 -6.95 -27.28 -16.69
C PHE A 29 -7.19 -26.76 -15.26
N LEU A 30 -7.63 -27.63 -14.35
CA LEU A 30 -7.82 -27.26 -12.94
C LEU A 30 -6.51 -26.84 -12.28
N VAL A 31 -5.41 -27.55 -12.53
CA VAL A 31 -4.09 -27.16 -12.03
C VAL A 31 -3.69 -25.79 -12.55
N TYR A 32 -3.87 -25.51 -13.84
CA TYR A 32 -3.57 -24.18 -14.40
C TYR A 32 -4.43 -23.08 -13.77
N LEU A 33 -5.72 -23.33 -13.56
CA LEU A 33 -6.60 -22.37 -12.89
C LEU A 33 -6.16 -22.11 -11.45
N ILE A 34 -5.83 -23.16 -10.70
CA ILE A 34 -5.38 -23.05 -9.31
C ILE A 34 -4.05 -22.28 -9.26
N VAL A 35 -3.07 -22.63 -10.10
CA VAL A 35 -1.78 -21.94 -10.15
C VAL A 35 -1.96 -20.48 -10.54
N GLY A 36 -2.79 -20.17 -11.54
CA GLY A 36 -3.10 -18.80 -11.95
C GLY A 36 -3.74 -17.99 -10.82
N LEU A 37 -4.70 -18.58 -10.10
CA LEU A 37 -5.34 -17.95 -8.94
C LEU A 37 -4.32 -17.68 -7.82
N LEU A 38 -3.46 -18.64 -7.51
CA LEU A 38 -2.42 -18.49 -6.48
C LEU A 38 -1.44 -17.37 -6.83
N LEU A 39 -0.96 -17.32 -8.08
CA LEU A 39 -0.07 -16.24 -8.54
C LEU A 39 -0.74 -14.86 -8.45
N ASN A 40 -2.04 -14.77 -8.77
CA ASN A 40 -2.79 -13.53 -8.66
C ASN A 40 -2.95 -13.07 -7.20
N VAL A 41 -3.23 -14.00 -6.27
CA VAL A 41 -3.31 -13.70 -4.83
C VAL A 41 -1.96 -13.22 -4.29
N VAL A 42 -0.86 -13.89 -4.67
CA VAL A 42 0.49 -13.49 -4.23
C VAL A 42 0.86 -12.11 -4.77
N THR A 43 0.63 -11.84 -6.04
CA THR A 43 0.95 -10.53 -6.66
C THR A 43 0.12 -9.40 -6.06
N ALA A 44 -1.20 -9.59 -5.89
CA ALA A 44 -2.05 -8.63 -5.21
C ALA A 44 -1.62 -8.40 -3.74
N GLY A 45 -1.22 -9.47 -3.05
CA GLY A 45 -0.70 -9.39 -1.68
C GLY A 45 0.60 -8.58 -1.59
N MET A 46 1.56 -8.82 -2.49
CA MET A 46 2.82 -8.07 -2.53
C MET A 46 2.59 -6.58 -2.83
N ALA A 47 1.71 -6.27 -3.79
CA ALA A 47 1.33 -4.89 -4.09
C ALA A 47 0.76 -4.19 -2.85
N GLY A 48 -0.18 -4.83 -2.15
CA GLY A 48 -0.78 -4.30 -0.91
C GLY A 48 0.20 -4.11 0.24
N LEU A 49 1.18 -5.02 0.41
CA LEU A 49 2.23 -4.86 1.41
C LEU A 49 3.14 -3.68 1.08
N SER A 50 3.51 -3.50 -0.19
CA SER A 50 4.35 -2.38 -0.61
C SER A 50 3.66 -1.03 -0.41
N SER A 51 2.35 -0.94 -0.68
CA SER A 51 1.58 0.29 -0.45
C SER A 51 1.44 0.57 1.05
N SER A 52 1.13 -0.45 1.86
CA SER A 52 1.04 -0.32 3.31
C SER A 52 2.37 0.09 3.95
N GLN A 53 3.49 -0.43 3.46
CA GLN A 53 4.82 -0.05 3.94
C GLN A 53 5.14 1.40 3.60
N ARG A 54 4.86 1.85 2.36
CA ARG A 54 5.05 3.24 1.94
C ARG A 54 4.24 4.19 2.80
N GLN A 55 2.97 3.86 3.03
CA GLN A 55 2.11 4.61 3.95
C GLN A 55 2.75 4.66 5.33
N THR A 56 3.10 3.53 5.93
CA THR A 56 3.68 3.50 7.29
C THR A 56 4.91 4.40 7.42
N ILE A 57 5.80 4.41 6.42
CA ILE A 57 6.98 5.28 6.38
C ILE A 57 6.58 6.75 6.23
N ALA A 58 5.63 7.07 5.35
CA ALA A 58 5.10 8.42 5.19
C ALA A 58 4.49 8.94 6.50
N TRP A 59 3.66 8.12 7.16
CA TRP A 59 3.04 8.46 8.43
C TRP A 59 4.08 8.66 9.54
N ALA A 60 5.11 7.82 9.61
CA ALA A 60 6.21 7.99 10.56
C ALA A 60 6.97 9.30 10.29
N TYR A 61 7.31 9.59 9.03
CA TYR A 61 8.00 10.81 8.63
C TYR A 61 7.18 12.07 8.95
N GLY A 62 5.91 12.10 8.54
CA GLY A 62 5.00 13.21 8.84
C GLY A 62 4.80 13.43 10.33
N SER A 63 4.70 12.34 11.10
CA SER A 63 4.61 12.42 12.56
C SER A 63 5.90 13.01 13.15
N SER A 64 7.08 12.62 12.68
CA SER A 64 8.34 13.19 13.15
C SER A 64 8.44 14.69 12.89
N LEU A 65 8.03 15.15 11.71
CA LEU A 65 7.97 16.58 11.40
C LEU A 65 7.01 17.32 12.34
N LEU A 66 5.81 16.77 12.57
CA LEU A 66 4.84 17.36 13.50
C LEU A 66 5.36 17.42 14.94
N GLU A 67 6.02 16.37 15.42
CA GLU A 67 6.61 16.37 16.76
C GLU A 67 7.72 17.41 16.89
N GLU A 68 8.55 17.58 15.87
CA GLU A 68 9.59 18.62 15.86
C GLU A 68 8.97 20.03 15.90
N MET A 69 7.89 20.26 15.15
CA MET A 69 7.13 21.52 15.19
C MET A 69 6.44 21.75 16.54
N LYS A 70 5.99 20.70 17.22
CA LYS A 70 5.44 20.82 18.58
C LYS A 70 6.51 21.14 19.61
N ALA A 71 7.72 20.60 19.44
CA ALA A 71 8.85 20.84 20.34
C ALA A 71 9.41 22.26 20.18
N HIS A 72 9.45 22.78 18.95
CA HIS A 72 10.03 24.08 18.62
C HIS A 72 9.13 24.91 17.69
N PRO A 73 7.88 25.24 18.10
CA PRO A 73 6.92 25.92 17.24
C PRO A 73 7.40 27.30 16.79
N GLU A 74 8.23 27.98 17.60
CA GLU A 74 8.81 29.28 17.32
C GLU A 74 9.68 29.33 16.05
N ARG A 75 10.17 28.18 15.58
CA ARG A 75 10.98 28.09 14.36
C ARG A 75 10.16 28.08 13.08
N PHE A 76 8.89 27.70 13.17
CA PHE A 76 8.06 27.38 12.01
C PHE A 76 6.76 28.21 11.95
N VAL A 77 6.36 28.80 13.07
CA VAL A 77 5.13 29.58 13.20
C VAL A 77 5.43 31.07 13.15
N ILE A 78 4.75 31.77 12.24
CA ILE A 78 4.72 33.23 12.22
C ILE A 78 3.42 33.67 12.93
N PRO A 79 3.49 34.47 14.01
CA PRO A 79 2.32 34.92 14.74
C PRO A 79 1.26 35.56 13.82
N GLY A 80 0.06 34.99 13.81
CA GLY A 80 -1.07 35.47 13.01
C GLY A 80 -0.95 35.28 11.49
N GLY A 81 0.14 34.69 11.01
CA GLY A 81 0.41 34.45 9.60
C GLY A 81 0.20 32.99 9.19
N THR A 82 -0.02 32.78 7.89
CA THR A 82 0.09 31.45 7.26
C THR A 82 1.49 31.29 6.71
N SER A 83 2.11 30.14 6.92
CA SER A 83 3.42 29.80 6.34
C SER A 83 3.34 28.48 5.59
N THR A 84 4.03 28.42 4.46
CA THR A 84 4.26 27.20 3.70
C THR A 84 5.76 26.99 3.53
N PHE A 85 6.23 25.76 3.72
CA PHE A 85 7.63 25.44 3.51
C PHE A 85 7.82 23.99 3.08
N ASN A 86 8.87 23.78 2.29
CA ASN A 86 9.32 22.45 1.90
C ASN A 86 10.21 21.87 3.01
N SER A 87 10.02 20.60 3.35
CA SER A 87 10.76 19.92 4.43
C SER A 87 12.25 19.79 4.15
N ARG A 88 12.69 19.87 2.88
CA ARG A 88 14.11 19.88 2.50
C ARG A 88 14.80 21.21 2.67
N ASP A 89 14.04 22.30 2.53
CA ASP A 89 14.57 23.66 2.60
C ASP A 89 14.44 24.26 4.02
N ALA A 90 13.49 23.74 4.79
CA ALA A 90 13.27 24.14 6.17
C ALA A 90 14.29 23.54 7.14
N VAL A 91 14.45 24.16 8.32
CA VAL A 91 15.44 23.79 9.34
C VAL A 91 14.97 22.61 10.20
N PHE A 92 14.48 21.54 9.55
CA PHE A 92 14.15 20.29 10.23
C PHE A 92 15.42 19.47 10.48
N GLY A 93 15.54 18.92 11.68
CA GLY A 93 16.49 17.85 11.98
C GLY A 93 16.03 16.50 11.44
N THR A 94 14.73 16.34 11.20
CA THR A 94 14.15 15.12 10.62
C THR A 94 14.59 14.95 9.17
N VAL A 95 15.42 13.94 8.92
CA VAL A 95 15.90 13.61 7.57
C VAL A 95 14.78 12.96 6.75
N PRO A 96 14.53 13.41 5.50
CA PRO A 96 13.53 12.78 4.63
C PRO A 96 13.93 11.33 4.28
N PRO A 97 12.97 10.38 4.27
CA PRO A 97 13.19 9.07 3.67
C PRO A 97 13.56 9.17 2.20
N GLU A 98 14.24 8.16 1.69
CA GLU A 98 14.68 8.11 0.28
C GLU A 98 13.49 8.24 -0.68
N GLY A 99 13.62 9.13 -1.67
CA GLY A 99 12.59 9.38 -2.67
C GLY A 99 11.35 10.13 -2.16
N MET A 100 11.33 10.59 -0.90
CA MET A 100 10.20 11.33 -0.32
C MET A 100 10.54 12.81 -0.10
N THR A 101 9.51 13.64 -0.16
CA THR A 101 9.52 15.05 0.24
C THR A 101 8.22 15.38 0.95
N ALA A 102 8.21 16.41 1.80
CA ALA A 102 6.99 16.92 2.38
C ALA A 102 6.88 18.43 2.20
N GLU A 103 5.67 18.90 1.95
CA GLU A 103 5.28 20.30 2.05
C GLU A 103 4.40 20.47 3.27
N LEU A 104 4.67 21.53 4.03
CA LEU A 104 3.95 21.82 5.26
C LEU A 104 3.29 23.17 5.13
N GLU A 105 2.02 23.20 5.50
CA GLU A 105 1.22 24.42 5.56
C GLU A 105 0.74 24.64 6.99
N VAL A 106 1.07 25.80 7.55
CA VAL A 106 0.74 26.19 8.91
C VAL A 106 -0.22 27.36 8.87
N GLN A 107 -1.40 27.18 9.45
CA GLN A 107 -2.46 28.20 9.45
C GLN A 107 -2.96 28.47 10.88
N PRO A 108 -3.15 29.73 11.29
CA PRO A 108 -3.74 30.05 12.58
C PRO A 108 -5.22 29.62 12.60
N MET A 109 -5.65 29.02 13.70
CA MET A 109 -7.04 28.68 13.91
C MET A 109 -7.83 29.92 14.35
N SER A 110 -8.81 30.33 13.54
CA SER A 110 -9.61 31.54 13.77
C SER A 110 -10.43 31.50 15.07
N ASN A 111 -10.74 30.31 15.56
CA ASN A 111 -11.56 30.08 16.75
C ASN A 111 -10.75 29.85 18.03
N VAL A 112 -9.45 29.57 17.93
CA VAL A 112 -8.61 29.25 19.10
C VAL A 112 -7.28 30.01 19.01
N PRO A 113 -7.14 31.14 19.73
CA PRO A 113 -5.90 31.90 19.76
C PRO A 113 -4.71 31.05 20.20
N GLY A 114 -3.59 31.22 19.50
CA GLY A 114 -2.35 30.49 19.79
C GLY A 114 -2.30 29.04 19.30
N VAL A 115 -3.35 28.54 18.66
CA VAL A 115 -3.36 27.22 18.03
C VAL A 115 -3.26 27.36 16.51
N TYR A 116 -2.37 26.58 15.92
CA TYR A 116 -2.16 26.53 14.48
C TYR A 116 -2.43 25.11 13.98
N ARG A 117 -3.13 25.02 12.86
CA ARG A 117 -3.32 23.79 12.09
C ARG A 117 -2.11 23.61 11.19
N VAL A 118 -1.54 22.42 11.21
CA VAL A 118 -0.45 22.03 10.33
C VAL A 118 -0.97 20.95 9.40
N THR A 119 -0.92 21.20 8.10
CA THR A 119 -1.17 20.21 7.06
C THR A 119 0.18 19.77 6.52
N VAL A 120 0.48 18.48 6.60
CA VAL A 120 1.70 17.87 6.06
C VAL A 120 1.31 17.07 4.84
N HIS A 121 1.71 17.54 3.67
CA HIS A 121 1.55 16.85 2.39
C HIS A 121 2.85 16.14 2.05
N ILE A 122 2.82 14.81 2.04
CA ILE A 122 3.97 13.96 1.75
C ILE A 122 3.78 13.39 0.36
N PHE A 123 4.79 13.49 -0.48
CA PHE A 123 4.75 12.96 -1.82
C PHE A 123 6.09 12.33 -2.19
N ALA A 124 6.02 11.34 -3.08
CA ALA A 124 7.19 10.70 -3.63
C ALA A 124 7.07 10.61 -5.15
N ASP A 125 8.12 11.03 -5.83
CA ASP A 125 8.28 11.00 -7.28
C ASP A 125 9.13 9.81 -7.76
N GLN A 126 9.84 9.13 -6.85
CA GLN A 126 10.65 7.96 -7.14
C GLN A 126 9.88 6.66 -6.89
N GLY A 127 9.29 6.07 -7.94
CA GLY A 127 8.60 4.78 -7.90
C GLY A 127 7.83 4.47 -9.19
N GLU A 128 7.13 3.33 -9.25
CA GLU A 128 6.29 2.94 -10.41
C GLU A 128 5.09 3.87 -10.64
N SER A 129 4.64 4.58 -9.61
CA SER A 129 3.55 5.56 -9.67
C SER A 129 3.80 6.65 -8.63
N PRO A 130 3.55 7.93 -8.97
CA PRO A 130 3.48 8.98 -7.97
C PRO A 130 2.39 8.64 -6.96
N TRP A 131 2.64 8.97 -5.70
CA TRP A 131 1.68 8.82 -4.62
C TRP A 131 1.84 9.96 -3.62
N GLU A 132 0.76 10.22 -2.90
CA GLU A 132 0.65 11.33 -1.95
C GLU A 132 -0.07 10.87 -0.69
N GLU A 133 0.33 11.41 0.45
CA GLU A 133 -0.30 11.19 1.76
C GLU A 133 -0.43 12.53 2.49
N TYR A 134 -1.49 12.66 3.28
CA TYR A 134 -1.76 13.89 4.04
C TYR A 134 -1.90 13.57 5.52
N LEU A 135 -1.11 14.27 6.34
CA LEU A 135 -1.29 14.32 7.78
C LEU A 135 -1.81 15.69 8.19
N LEU A 136 -2.66 15.68 9.22
CA LEU A 136 -3.15 16.90 9.84
C LEU A 136 -2.81 16.88 11.33
N GLY A 137 -2.20 17.95 11.78
CA GLY A 137 -1.79 18.13 13.16
C GLY A 137 -2.15 19.51 13.68
N PHE A 138 -2.03 19.68 14.98
CA PHE A 138 -2.18 20.96 15.65
C PHE A 138 -0.97 21.23 16.52
N ILE A 139 -0.50 22.46 16.49
CA ILE A 139 0.56 22.97 17.34
C ILE A 139 0.04 24.15 18.14
N ARG A 140 0.57 24.32 19.35
CA ARG A 140 0.18 25.41 20.24
C ARG A 140 1.41 26.25 20.55
N MET A 141 1.33 27.54 20.24
CA MET A 141 2.32 28.52 20.67
C MET A 141 2.07 28.89 22.14
N SER A 142 3.15 29.03 22.90
CA SER A 142 3.07 29.57 24.26
C SER A 142 2.50 31.00 24.19
N PRO A 143 1.60 31.39 25.11
CA PRO A 143 1.07 32.76 25.15
C PRO A 143 2.13 33.83 25.36
N GLU A 144 3.34 33.47 25.81
CA GLU A 144 4.49 34.37 25.97
C GLU A 144 5.17 34.72 24.63
N LEU A 145 4.88 33.97 23.57
CA LEU A 145 5.47 34.10 22.23
C LEU A 145 4.47 34.58 21.16
N LEU A 146 3.25 34.93 21.58
CA LEU A 146 2.17 35.42 20.71
C LEU A 146 2.11 36.94 20.61
#